data_AF-A0A7S1ASY7-F1
#
_entry.id   AF-A0A7S1ASY7-F1
#
_cell.length_a   1.000
_cell.length_b   1.000
_cell.length_c   1.000
_cell.angle_alpha   90.00
_cell.angle_beta   90.00
_cell.angle_gamma   90.00
#
_symmetry.space_group_name_H-M   'P 1'
#
loop_
_entity.id
_entity.type
_entity.pdbx_description
1 polymer ?
#
loop_
_entity_poly.entity_id
_entity_poly.type
_entity_poly.pdbx_seq_one_letter_code
_entity_poly.pdbx_strand_id
1 'polypeptide(L)'
;QHQTAMFFKSVMSNVGSTRNRRLVSLGAAFSVASGVSLSVALVRMFAPSFAIHSDMRVYSATTLILGIVLIGRASEASTRFGESNRVVHRMMCDWLNSASIVASCPYSAFTEETQQTYVRLLSLLAALIVADLETEACSAPLHCDLLDAEGIHIGLVGKLTTVRNRPDVVLQWVKGLILESVHI
;
A
#
# COMPACT_ATOMS: atom_id res chain seq x y z
N GLN A 1 -16.98 5.16 -25.80
CA GLN A 1 -16.86 6.44 -25.07
C GLN A 1 -17.51 6.47 -23.69
N HIS A 2 -18.58 5.71 -23.41
CA HIS A 2 -19.27 5.79 -22.10
C HIS A 2 -18.60 4.97 -20.96
N GLN A 3 -17.73 4.02 -21.29
CA GLN A 3 -17.12 3.07 -20.35
C GLN A 3 -15.79 3.60 -19.73
N THR A 4 -15.04 4.41 -20.48
CA THR A 4 -13.81 5.07 -20.02
C THR A 4 -14.10 6.18 -18.99
N ALA A 5 -15.24 6.86 -19.11
CA ALA A 5 -15.70 7.85 -18.14
C ALA A 5 -16.07 7.23 -16.78
N MET A 6 -16.55 5.98 -16.75
CA MET A 6 -16.93 5.28 -15.52
C MET A 6 -15.70 4.78 -14.75
N PHE A 7 -14.65 4.35 -15.46
CA PHE A 7 -13.35 4.03 -14.87
C PHE A 7 -12.66 5.29 -14.30
N PHE A 8 -12.76 6.43 -14.99
CA PHE A 8 -12.23 7.72 -14.54
C PHE A 8 -12.88 8.23 -13.26
N LYS A 9 -14.20 8.07 -13.12
CA LYS A 9 -14.95 8.50 -11.92
C LYS A 9 -14.63 7.63 -10.70
N SER A 10 -14.37 6.34 -10.91
CA SER A 10 -13.95 5.40 -9.87
C SER A 10 -12.54 5.72 -9.34
N VAL A 11 -11.60 6.07 -10.24
CA VAL A 11 -10.22 6.44 -9.86
C VAL A 11 -10.16 7.82 -9.20
N MET A 12 -10.93 8.81 -9.66
CA MET A 12 -10.97 10.14 -9.02
C MET A 12 -11.68 10.13 -7.65
N SER A 13 -12.67 9.26 -7.43
CA SER A 13 -13.27 9.05 -6.11
C SER A 13 -12.27 8.50 -5.08
N ASN A 14 -11.18 7.87 -5.53
CA ASN A 14 -10.19 7.26 -4.64
C ASN A 14 -9.12 8.28 -4.16
N VAL A 15 -8.88 9.35 -4.93
CA VAL A 15 -7.91 10.41 -4.58
C VAL A 15 -8.47 11.40 -3.53
N GLY A 16 -9.78 11.61 -3.51
CA GLY A 16 -10.46 12.36 -2.43
C GLY A 16 -10.48 11.64 -1.07
N SER A 17 -10.08 10.36 -1.02
CA SER A 17 -10.10 9.49 0.16
C SER A 17 -8.83 9.56 1.01
N THR A 18 -7.89 10.47 0.73
CA THR A 18 -6.69 10.64 1.56
C THR A 18 -6.96 11.45 2.84
N ARG A 19 -8.00 12.31 2.85
CA ARG A 19 -8.42 13.05 4.05
C ARG A 19 -9.24 12.21 5.03
N ASN A 20 -10.03 11.26 4.52
CA ASN A 20 -10.82 10.34 5.34
C ASN A 20 -9.99 9.20 5.97
N ARG A 21 -8.83 8.84 5.37
CA ARG A 21 -7.89 7.88 5.97
C ARG A 21 -7.33 8.34 7.31
N ARG A 22 -7.17 9.65 7.55
CA ARG A 22 -6.71 10.16 8.86
C ARG A 22 -7.75 9.99 9.97
N LEU A 23 -9.04 10.06 9.65
CA LEU A 23 -10.13 9.87 10.63
C LEU A 23 -10.34 8.38 10.96
N VAL A 24 -10.20 7.48 9.98
CA VAL A 24 -10.26 6.03 10.22
C VAL A 24 -8.99 5.53 10.94
N SER A 25 -7.82 6.08 10.63
CA SER A 25 -6.57 5.81 11.37
C SER A 25 -6.64 6.28 12.83
N LEU A 26 -7.31 7.39 13.12
CA LEU A 26 -7.52 7.84 14.50
C LEU A 26 -8.44 6.87 15.27
N GLY A 27 -9.52 6.38 14.66
CA GLY A 27 -10.41 5.38 15.28
C GLY A 27 -9.69 4.06 15.62
N ALA A 28 -8.87 3.55 14.70
CA ALA A 28 -8.05 2.37 14.94
C ALA A 28 -6.98 2.61 16.02
N ALA A 29 -6.34 3.79 16.01
CA ALA A 29 -5.34 4.16 17.01
C ALA A 29 -5.94 4.30 18.42
N PHE A 30 -7.16 4.83 18.55
CA PHE A 30 -7.86 4.92 19.85
C PHE A 30 -8.28 3.54 20.38
N SER A 31 -8.72 2.62 19.52
CA SER A 31 -9.03 1.24 19.91
C SER A 31 -7.77 0.51 20.42
N VAL A 32 -6.68 0.60 19.66
CA VAL A 32 -5.40 -0.02 20.01
C VAL A 32 -4.79 0.60 21.28
N ALA A 33 -4.83 1.92 21.43
CA ALA A 33 -4.32 2.64 22.60
C ALA A 33 -5.14 2.35 23.87
N SER A 34 -6.48 2.26 23.77
CA SER A 34 -7.31 1.90 24.92
C SER A 34 -7.06 0.45 25.35
N GLY A 35 -6.86 -0.47 24.40
CA GLY A 35 -6.56 -1.87 24.70
C GLY A 35 -5.18 -2.07 25.34
N VAL A 36 -4.17 -1.31 24.93
CA VAL A 36 -2.84 -1.33 25.58
C VAL A 36 -2.90 -0.67 26.95
N SER A 37 -3.63 0.43 27.10
CA SER A 37 -3.77 1.08 28.41
C SER A 37 -4.55 0.22 29.40
N LEU A 38 -5.58 -0.50 28.94
CA LEU A 38 -6.35 -1.43 29.76
C LEU A 38 -5.53 -2.67 30.12
N SER A 39 -4.74 -3.22 29.20
CA SER A 39 -3.88 -4.37 29.48
C SER A 39 -2.72 -4.00 30.41
N VAL A 40 -2.08 -2.84 30.23
CA VAL A 40 -1.04 -2.32 31.13
C VAL A 40 -1.63 -1.95 32.49
N ALA A 41 -2.83 -1.37 32.54
CA ALA A 41 -3.54 -1.10 33.78
C ALA A 41 -3.90 -2.39 34.51
N LEU A 42 -4.41 -3.41 33.81
CA LEU A 42 -4.68 -4.74 34.38
C LEU A 42 -3.39 -5.39 34.90
N VAL A 43 -2.31 -5.38 34.13
CA VAL A 43 -1.01 -5.93 34.56
C VAL A 43 -0.49 -5.18 35.79
N ARG A 44 -0.60 -3.85 35.84
CA ARG A 44 -0.20 -3.05 37.01
C ARG A 44 -1.13 -3.20 38.21
N MET A 45 -2.43 -3.44 38.01
CA MET A 45 -3.37 -3.68 39.10
C MET A 45 -3.19 -5.06 39.72
N PHE A 46 -2.77 -6.05 38.91
CA PHE A 46 -2.52 -7.42 39.37
C PHE A 46 -1.09 -7.66 39.87
N ALA A 47 -0.10 -6.85 39.45
CA ALA A 47 1.29 -6.97 39.87
C ALA A 47 1.57 -6.84 41.38
N PRO A 48 0.97 -5.91 42.16
CA PRO A 48 1.25 -5.84 43.59
C PRO A 48 0.65 -7.01 44.38
N SER A 49 -0.36 -7.70 43.82
CA SER A 49 -1.06 -8.82 44.46
C SER A 49 -0.38 -10.18 44.25
N PHE A 50 0.52 -10.28 43.26
CA PHE A 50 1.12 -11.55 42.83
C PHE A 50 2.33 -12.00 43.66
N ALA A 51 2.88 -11.09 44.48
CA ALA A 51 4.22 -11.27 45.05
C ALA A 51 4.29 -12.15 46.32
N ILE A 52 3.18 -12.61 46.92
CA ILE A 52 3.26 -13.25 48.26
C ILE A 52 2.57 -14.63 48.40
N HIS A 53 1.63 -15.04 47.52
CA HIS A 53 1.14 -16.42 47.49
C HIS A 53 0.38 -16.70 46.16
N SER A 54 1.04 -17.30 45.17
CA SER A 54 0.40 -17.58 43.87
C SER A 54 -0.35 -18.92 43.90
N ASP A 55 -1.65 -18.88 44.16
CA ASP A 55 -2.52 -20.02 43.93
C ASP A 55 -2.57 -20.39 42.43
N MET A 56 -2.50 -21.70 42.13
CA MET A 56 -2.60 -22.28 40.76
C MET A 56 -3.79 -21.71 39.97
N ARG A 57 -4.88 -21.36 40.66
CA ARG A 57 -6.10 -20.79 40.07
C ARG A 57 -5.88 -19.41 39.47
N VAL A 58 -5.10 -18.55 40.14
CA VAL A 58 -4.82 -17.19 39.67
C VAL A 58 -3.94 -17.24 38.43
N TYR A 59 -2.92 -18.11 38.42
CA TYR A 59 -2.05 -18.31 37.25
C TYR A 59 -2.81 -18.80 36.02
N SER A 60 -3.74 -19.75 36.20
CA SER A 60 -4.59 -20.26 35.12
C SER A 60 -5.48 -19.15 34.54
N ALA A 61 -6.12 -18.34 35.40
CA ALA A 61 -6.96 -17.23 34.97
C ALA A 61 -6.15 -16.15 34.24
N THR A 62 -4.97 -15.78 34.73
CA THR A 62 -4.11 -14.78 34.06
C THR A 62 -3.60 -15.29 32.72
N THR A 63 -3.22 -16.57 32.63
CA THR A 63 -2.75 -17.18 31.37
C THR A 63 -3.87 -17.23 30.34
N LEU A 64 -5.10 -17.53 30.76
CA LEU A 64 -6.27 -17.52 29.90
C LEU A 64 -6.56 -16.11 29.36
N ILE A 65 -6.53 -15.09 30.21
CA ILE A 65 -6.73 -13.69 29.80
C ILE A 65 -5.64 -13.27 28.81
N LEU A 66 -4.37 -13.57 29.11
CA LEU A 66 -3.25 -13.27 28.22
C LEU A 66 -3.39 -13.99 26.87
N GLY A 67 -3.80 -15.25 26.89
CA GLY A 67 -4.07 -16.05 25.69
C GLY A 67 -5.15 -15.42 24.80
N ILE A 68 -6.28 -15.01 25.38
CA ILE A 68 -7.35 -14.34 24.63
C ILE A 68 -6.86 -13.02 24.03
N VAL A 69 -6.12 -12.22 24.79
CA VAL A 69 -5.56 -10.94 24.29
C VAL A 69 -4.59 -11.17 23.13
N LEU A 70 -3.70 -12.16 23.24
CA LEU A 70 -2.75 -12.51 22.18
C LEU A 70 -3.46 -12.97 20.91
N ILE A 71 -4.47 -13.83 21.03
CA ILE A 71 -5.27 -14.32 19.89
C ILE A 71 -6.01 -13.16 19.22
N GLY A 72 -6.60 -12.25 20.00
CA GLY A 72 -7.27 -11.05 19.47
C GLY A 72 -6.32 -10.18 18.65
N ARG A 73 -5.12 -9.91 19.18
CA ARG A 73 -4.09 -9.14 18.48
C ARG A 73 -3.58 -9.84 17.21
N ALA A 74 -3.36 -11.15 17.28
CA ALA A 74 -2.94 -11.94 16.12
C ALA A 74 -4.01 -11.94 15.01
N SER A 75 -5.29 -12.02 15.37
CA SER A 75 -6.41 -11.98 14.42
C SER A 75 -6.52 -10.61 13.72
N GLU A 76 -6.37 -9.52 14.47
CA GLU A 76 -6.37 -8.16 13.90
C GLU A 76 -5.19 -7.95 12.94
N ALA A 77 -3.98 -8.35 13.35
CA ALA A 77 -2.79 -8.27 12.52
C ALA A 77 -2.92 -9.11 11.23
N SER A 78 -3.43 -10.33 11.34
CA SER A 78 -3.68 -11.23 10.20
C SER A 78 -4.70 -10.65 9.22
N THR A 79 -5.79 -10.07 9.75
CA THR A 79 -6.81 -9.41 8.92
C THR A 79 -6.24 -8.23 8.14
N ARG A 80 -5.49 -7.35 8.80
CA ARG A 80 -4.84 -6.19 8.18
C ARG A 80 -3.81 -6.61 7.12
N PHE A 81 -3.04 -7.65 7.40
CA PHE A 81 -2.09 -8.21 6.44
C PHE A 81 -2.81 -8.75 5.20
N GLY A 82 -3.90 -9.50 5.41
CA GLY A 82 -4.72 -10.03 4.32
C GLY A 82 -5.36 -8.94 3.46
N GLU A 83 -5.87 -7.87 4.06
CA GLU A 83 -6.39 -6.71 3.33
C GLU A 83 -5.31 -6.03 2.49
N SER A 84 -4.12 -5.82 3.07
CA SER A 84 -2.98 -5.22 2.38
C SER A 84 -2.58 -6.03 1.15
N ASN A 85 -2.49 -7.36 1.28
CA ASN A 85 -2.16 -8.25 0.17
C ASN A 85 -3.23 -8.23 -0.94
N ARG A 86 -4.52 -8.18 -0.58
CA ARG A 86 -5.62 -8.07 -1.56
C ARG A 86 -5.56 -6.78 -2.37
N VAL A 87 -5.19 -5.66 -1.73
CA VAL A 87 -5.04 -4.37 -2.42
C VAL A 87 -3.91 -4.42 -3.46
N VAL A 88 -2.74 -4.92 -3.07
CA VAL A 88 -1.59 -5.06 -3.98
C VAL A 88 -1.92 -6.01 -5.14
N HIS A 89 -2.56 -7.15 -4.84
CA HIS A 89 -2.96 -8.10 -5.86
C HIS A 89 -3.98 -7.49 -6.86
N ARG A 90 -4.99 -6.76 -6.37
CA ARG A 90 -5.97 -6.10 -7.25
C ARG A 90 -5.29 -5.07 -8.16
N MET A 91 -4.37 -4.29 -7.60
CA MET A 91 -3.58 -3.32 -8.36
C MET A 91 -2.74 -3.96 -9.46
N MET A 92 -2.08 -5.08 -9.16
CA MET A 92 -1.33 -5.86 -10.15
C MET A 92 -2.23 -6.41 -11.25
N CYS A 93 -3.42 -6.93 -10.90
CA CYS A 93 -4.42 -7.36 -11.88
C CYS A 93 -4.86 -6.21 -12.79
N ASP A 94 -5.13 -5.03 -12.23
CA ASP A 94 -5.55 -3.86 -13.00
C ASP A 94 -4.46 -3.41 -13.98
N TRP A 95 -3.19 -3.44 -13.56
CA TRP A 95 -2.05 -3.13 -14.41
C TRP A 95 -1.84 -4.15 -15.53
N LEU A 96 -1.90 -5.43 -15.22
CA LEU A 96 -1.79 -6.51 -16.21
C LEU A 96 -2.93 -6.44 -17.22
N ASN A 97 -4.15 -6.17 -16.76
CA ASN A 97 -5.30 -5.98 -17.64
C ASN A 97 -5.09 -4.77 -18.56
N SER A 98 -4.61 -3.64 -18.02
CA SER A 98 -4.32 -2.45 -18.82
C SER A 98 -3.19 -2.69 -19.83
N ALA A 99 -2.13 -3.41 -19.45
CA ALA A 99 -1.06 -3.80 -20.36
C ALA A 99 -1.53 -4.76 -21.45
N SER A 100 -2.41 -5.71 -21.11
CA SER A 100 -3.03 -6.62 -22.08
C SER A 100 -3.89 -5.87 -23.10
N ILE A 101 -4.63 -4.84 -22.67
CA ILE A 101 -5.41 -3.98 -23.57
C ILE A 101 -4.49 -3.22 -24.53
N VAL A 102 -3.39 -2.64 -24.02
CA VAL A 102 -2.40 -1.92 -24.83
C VAL A 102 -1.73 -2.85 -25.85
N ALA A 103 -1.39 -4.07 -25.43
CA ALA A 103 -0.78 -5.08 -26.31
C ALA A 103 -1.75 -5.65 -27.35
N SER A 104 -3.04 -5.76 -27.01
CA SER A 104 -4.08 -6.30 -27.90
C SER A 104 -4.72 -5.22 -28.79
N CYS A 105 -4.35 -3.95 -28.62
CA CYS A 105 -4.88 -2.87 -29.42
C CYS A 105 -4.34 -2.98 -30.87
N PRO A 106 -5.18 -2.94 -31.91
CA PRO A 106 -4.73 -3.03 -33.29
C PRO A 106 -3.73 -1.91 -33.62
N TYR A 107 -2.73 -2.25 -34.44
CA TYR A 107 -1.49 -1.51 -34.77
C TYR A 107 -1.62 -0.02 -35.14
N SER A 108 -2.82 0.53 -35.33
CA SER A 108 -3.01 1.93 -35.74
C SER A 108 -2.91 2.95 -34.60
N ALA A 109 -3.07 2.54 -33.33
CA ALA A 109 -3.13 3.47 -32.18
C ALA A 109 -1.89 3.44 -31.27
N PHE A 110 -1.14 2.33 -31.25
CA PHE A 110 0.08 2.17 -30.44
C PHE A 110 1.20 1.62 -31.30
N THR A 111 2.30 2.38 -31.42
CA THR A 111 3.55 1.86 -31.99
C THR A 111 4.23 0.91 -31.00
N GLU A 112 5.03 -0.04 -31.49
CA GLU A 112 5.78 -0.97 -30.62
C GLU A 112 6.62 -0.24 -29.56
N GLU A 113 7.18 0.92 -29.92
CA GLU A 113 7.94 1.79 -29.00
C GLU A 113 7.08 2.34 -27.86
N THR A 114 5.83 2.76 -28.14
CA THR A 114 4.91 3.24 -27.11
C THR A 114 4.44 2.12 -26.18
N GLN A 115 4.24 0.91 -26.71
CA GLN A 115 3.89 -0.26 -25.89
C GLN A 115 5.03 -0.63 -24.93
N GLN A 116 6.29 -0.64 -25.42
CA GLN A 116 7.46 -0.89 -24.59
C GLN A 116 7.64 0.19 -23.52
N THR A 117 7.43 1.46 -23.90
CA THR A 117 7.49 2.59 -22.95
C THR A 117 6.42 2.47 -21.86
N TYR A 118 5.21 2.08 -22.24
CA TYR A 118 4.11 1.84 -21.30
C TYR A 118 4.44 0.75 -20.27
N VAL A 119 4.95 -0.41 -20.74
CA VAL A 119 5.36 -1.52 -19.86
C VAL A 119 6.50 -1.10 -18.94
N ARG A 120 7.49 -0.37 -19.45
CA ARG A 120 8.61 0.16 -18.64
C ARG A 120 8.14 1.14 -17.56
N LEU A 121 7.21 2.04 -17.87
CA LEU A 121 6.63 2.97 -16.90
C LEU A 121 5.80 2.24 -15.81
N LEU A 122 5.06 1.19 -16.17
CA LEU A 122 4.37 0.34 -15.18
C LEU A 122 5.34 -0.38 -14.26
N SER A 123 6.44 -0.93 -14.80
CA SER A 123 7.50 -1.54 -14.00
C SER A 123 8.17 -0.53 -13.06
N LEU A 124 8.43 0.69 -13.54
CA LEU A 124 8.93 1.79 -12.71
C LEU A 124 7.96 2.15 -11.59
N LEU A 125 6.66 2.25 -11.90
CA LEU A 125 5.62 2.53 -10.92
C LEU A 125 5.57 1.46 -9.82
N ALA A 126 5.62 0.18 -10.21
CA ALA A 126 5.64 -0.94 -9.27
C ALA A 126 6.89 -0.89 -8.37
N ALA A 127 8.06 -0.65 -8.95
CA ALA A 127 9.32 -0.53 -8.22
C ALA A 127 9.30 0.63 -7.21
N LEU A 128 8.77 1.80 -7.60
CA LEU A 128 8.66 2.96 -6.71
C LEU A 128 7.69 2.72 -5.56
N ILE A 129 6.57 2.02 -5.80
CA ILE A 129 5.62 1.70 -4.74
C ILE A 129 6.25 0.74 -3.73
N VAL A 130 6.99 -0.27 -4.20
CA VAL A 130 7.73 -1.17 -3.29
C VAL A 130 8.81 -0.39 -2.53
N ALA A 131 9.58 0.46 -3.20
CA ALA A 131 10.61 1.27 -2.55
C ALA A 131 10.02 2.24 -1.50
N ASP A 132 8.88 2.86 -1.76
CA ASP A 132 8.20 3.74 -0.80
C ASP A 132 7.69 2.94 0.42
N LEU A 133 7.18 1.71 0.21
CA LEU A 133 6.75 0.83 1.30
C LEU A 133 7.94 0.34 2.15
N GLU A 134 9.09 0.08 1.53
CA GLU A 134 10.31 -0.34 2.24
C GLU A 134 10.97 0.83 2.98
N THR A 135 10.89 2.05 2.44
CA THR A 135 11.44 3.25 3.08
C THR A 135 10.75 3.56 4.41
N GLU A 136 9.45 3.26 4.55
CA GLU A 136 8.77 3.36 5.85
C GLU A 136 9.27 2.31 6.86
N ALA A 137 9.83 1.18 6.40
CA ALA A 137 10.32 0.10 7.23
C ALA A 137 11.82 0.20 7.54
N CYS A 138 12.62 0.83 6.67
CA CYS A 138 14.08 0.84 6.74
C CYS A 138 14.63 2.23 6.41
N SER A 139 15.35 2.84 7.36
CA SER A 139 15.93 4.20 7.24
C SER A 139 17.10 4.31 6.25
N ALA A 140 17.42 3.25 5.51
CA ALA A 140 18.52 3.24 4.55
C ALA A 140 18.05 3.76 3.18
N PRO A 141 18.87 4.58 2.49
CA PRO A 141 18.53 5.07 1.16
C PRO A 141 18.52 3.92 0.15
N LEU A 142 17.33 3.45 -0.21
CA LEU A 142 17.13 2.48 -1.28
C LEU A 142 17.64 3.07 -2.61
N HIS A 143 18.71 2.47 -3.13
CA HIS A 143 19.18 2.72 -4.47
C HIS A 143 18.24 2.02 -5.45
N CYS A 144 17.47 2.79 -6.22
CA CYS A 144 16.67 2.28 -7.33
C CYS A 144 17.57 1.93 -8.53
N ASP A 145 18.57 1.09 -8.32
CA ASP A 145 19.53 0.64 -9.35
C ASP A 145 18.94 -0.44 -10.28
N LEU A 146 17.71 -0.89 -10.02
CA LEU A 146 17.11 -2.05 -10.69
C LEU A 146 16.35 -1.73 -11.98
N LEU A 147 16.23 -0.47 -12.39
CA LEU A 147 15.57 -0.13 -13.66
C LEU A 147 16.58 0.25 -14.73
N ASP A 148 16.56 -0.54 -15.80
CA ASP A 148 17.20 -0.22 -17.06
C ASP A 148 16.62 1.11 -17.60
N ALA A 149 17.44 2.16 -17.50
CA ALA A 149 17.07 3.52 -17.87
C ALA A 149 17.10 3.77 -19.38
N GLU A 150 17.49 2.78 -20.20
CA GLU A 150 17.82 2.99 -21.62
C GLU A 150 16.63 3.43 -22.48
N GLY A 151 15.38 3.40 -21.99
CA GLY A 151 14.24 4.03 -22.68
C GLY A 151 13.33 4.90 -21.85
N ILE A 152 13.78 5.37 -20.68
CA ILE A 152 13.10 6.45 -19.97
C ILE A 152 14.02 7.66 -20.04
N HIS A 153 13.51 8.80 -20.51
CA HIS A 153 14.30 10.03 -20.56
C HIS A 153 14.96 10.29 -19.20
N ILE A 154 16.29 10.15 -19.13
CA ILE A 154 17.10 10.27 -17.91
C ILE A 154 16.82 11.59 -17.18
N GLY A 155 16.52 12.66 -17.93
CA GLY A 155 16.15 13.96 -17.36
C GLY A 155 14.83 13.96 -16.57
N LEU A 156 13.89 13.07 -16.87
CA LEU A 156 12.65 12.90 -16.10
C LEU A 156 12.89 12.13 -14.80
N VAL A 157 13.75 11.10 -14.85
CA VAL A 157 14.14 10.32 -13.66
C VAL A 157 14.88 11.20 -12.66
N GLY A 158 15.77 12.08 -13.13
CA GLY A 158 16.46 13.05 -12.28
C GLY A 158 15.49 13.95 -11.51
N LYS A 159 14.43 14.44 -12.17
CA LYS A 159 13.38 15.24 -11.51
C LYS A 159 12.59 14.43 -10.48
N LEU A 160 12.40 13.14 -10.71
CA LEU A 160 11.64 12.27 -9.82
C LEU A 160 12.29 12.12 -8.44
N THR A 161 13.62 12.17 -8.36
CA THR A 161 14.34 12.09 -7.07
C THR A 161 13.98 13.22 -6.10
N THR A 162 13.65 14.40 -6.64
CA THR A 162 13.31 15.60 -5.86
C THR A 162 11.86 15.65 -5.37
N VAL A 163 10.98 14.82 -5.94
CA VAL A 163 9.55 14.84 -5.63
C VAL A 163 9.23 13.86 -4.51
N ARG A 164 8.38 14.27 -3.56
CA ARG A 164 7.97 13.47 -2.41
C ARG A 164 6.99 12.34 -2.77
N ASN A 165 6.12 12.56 -3.77
CA ASN A 165 5.11 11.60 -4.23
C ASN A 165 5.50 11.05 -5.61
N ARG A 166 6.62 10.33 -5.66
CA ARG A 166 7.18 9.75 -6.90
C ARG A 166 6.19 8.86 -7.66
N PRO A 167 5.46 7.91 -7.03
CA PRO A 167 4.54 7.04 -7.77
C PRO A 167 3.38 7.80 -8.41
N ASP A 168 2.88 8.87 -7.78
CA ASP A 168 1.80 9.69 -8.34
C ASP A 168 2.22 10.37 -9.65
N VAL A 169 3.47 10.85 -9.72
CA VAL A 169 4.04 11.48 -10.92
C VAL A 169 4.19 10.47 -12.05
N VAL A 170 4.71 9.27 -11.77
CA VAL A 170 4.83 8.22 -12.80
C VAL A 170 3.45 7.77 -13.28
N LEU A 171 2.48 7.64 -12.37
CA LEU A 171 1.09 7.35 -12.74
C LEU A 171 0.50 8.43 -13.65
N GLN A 172 0.86 9.70 -13.43
CA GLN A 172 0.45 10.80 -14.31
C GLN A 172 1.09 10.69 -15.70
N TRP A 173 2.36 10.27 -15.80
CA TRP A 173 3.01 10.01 -17.09
C TRP A 173 2.36 8.86 -17.85
N VAL A 174 2.04 7.77 -17.17
CA VAL A 174 1.29 6.63 -17.75
C VAL A 174 -0.05 7.09 -18.31
N LYS A 175 -0.78 7.91 -17.56
CA LYS A 175 -2.06 8.50 -18.02
C LYS A 175 -1.89 9.42 -19.22
N GLY A 176 -0.84 10.25 -19.22
CA GLY A 176 -0.50 11.12 -20.34
C GLY A 176 -0.25 10.32 -21.61
N LEU A 177 0.55 9.25 -21.51
CA LEU A 177 0.89 8.38 -22.63
C LEU A 177 -0.36 7.68 -23.22
N ILE A 178 -1.27 7.20 -22.37
CA ILE A 178 -2.57 6.66 -22.85
C ILE A 178 -3.40 7.76 -23.54
N LEU A 179 -3.48 8.96 -22.97
CA LEU A 179 -4.28 10.05 -23.54
C LEU A 179 -3.76 10.51 -24.90
N GLU A 180 -2.43 10.58 -25.06
CA GLU A 180 -1.78 10.92 -26.33
C GLU A 180 -2.04 9.85 -27.40
N SER A 181 -1.95 8.57 -27.05
CA SER A 181 -2.22 7.46 -27.98
C SER A 181 -3.67 7.39 -28.47
N VAL A 182 -4.63 7.93 -27.71
CA VAL A 182 -6.06 7.92 -28.07
C VAL A 182 -6.46 9.14 -28.91
N HIS A 183 -5.67 10.21 -28.89
CA HIS A 183 -5.94 11.44 -29.65
C HIS A 183 -5.35 11.46 -31.07
N ILE A 184 -4.61 10.41 -31.44
CA ILE A 184 -4.09 10.17 -32.80
C ILE A 184 -5.08 9.30 -33.56
#